data_AF-A0A524AGV7-F1
#
_entry.id   AF-A0A524AGV7-F1
#
_cell.length_a   1.000
_cell.length_b   1.000
_cell.length_c   1.000
_cell.angle_alpha   90.00
_cell.angle_beta   90.00
_cell.angle_gamma   90.00
#
_symmetry.space_group_name_H-M   'P 1'
#
loop_
_entity.id
_entity.type
_entity.pdbx_description
1 polymer ?
#
loop_
_entity_poly.entity_id
_entity_poly.type
_entity_poly.pdbx_seq_one_letter_code
_entity_poly.pdbx_strand_id
1 'polypeptide(L)' 'DDIISTGETMVEAIKILKTHGARKIYAACIHAVLAGDALEKVRKAGAEDIFATDTIEHEISKVSVAPIIADAIH' A
#
# COMPACT_ATOMS: atom_id res chain seq x y z
N ASP A 1 -1.70 5.88 -0.61
CA ASP A 1 -1.65 6.55 -1.92
C ASP A 1 -2.67 5.92 -2.86
N ASP A 2 -2.82 6.42 -4.07
CA ASP A 2 -3.57 5.72 -5.12
C ASP A 2 -2.80 4.50 -5.64
N ILE A 3 -1.50 4.65 -5.90
CA ILE A 3 -0.62 3.62 -6.47
C ILE A 3 0.64 3.45 -5.61
N ILE A 4 1.07 2.20 -5.41
CA ILE A 4 2.43 1.89 -4.97
C ILE A 4 3.13 1.12 -6.08
N SER A 5 4.05 1.78 -6.80
CA SER A 5 4.84 1.19 -7.88
C SER A 5 6.22 0.73 -7.39
N THR A 6 7.25 1.59 -7.42
CA THR A 6 8.60 1.25 -6.93
C THR A 6 8.74 1.33 -5.40
N GLY A 7 7.76 1.94 -4.72
CA GLY A 7 7.72 2.05 -3.26
C GLY A 7 8.55 3.18 -2.65
N GLU A 8 9.39 3.88 -3.42
CA GLU A 8 10.32 4.91 -2.90
C GLU A 8 9.60 6.05 -2.15
N THR A 9 8.50 6.57 -2.70
CA THR A 9 7.68 7.61 -2.06
C THR A 9 7.17 7.17 -0.69
N MET A 10 6.70 5.93 -0.58
CA MET A 10 6.21 5.37 0.68
C MET A 10 7.35 5.17 1.67
N VAL A 11 8.53 4.71 1.21
CA VAL A 11 9.72 4.55 2.04
C VAL A 11 10.15 5.88 2.65
N GLU A 12 10.20 6.95 1.86
CA GLU A 12 10.55 8.29 2.34
C GLU A 12 9.54 8.81 3.36
N ALA A 13 8.24 8.70 3.06
CA ALA A 13 7.18 9.11 3.97
C ALA A 13 7.24 8.34 5.30
N ILE A 14 7.45 7.03 5.28
CA ILE A 14 7.57 6.20 6.48
C ILE A 14 8.78 6.62 7.32
N LYS A 15 9.93 6.90 6.69
CA LYS A 15 11.13 7.38 7.39
C LYS A 15 10.87 8.72 8.08
N ILE A 16 10.21 9.66 7.40
CA ILE A 16 9.84 10.96 7.98
C ILE A 16 8.91 10.75 9.19
N LEU A 17 7.87 9.94 9.06
CA LEU A 17 6.93 9.64 10.15
C LEU A 17 7.63 9.01 11.36
N LYS A 18 8.56 8.09 11.14
CA LYS A 18 9.36 7.49 12.22
C LYS A 18 10.22 8.51 12.94
N THR A 19 10.90 9.39 12.21
CA THR A 19 11.70 10.48 12.80
C THR A 19 10.84 11.43 13.67
N HIS A 20 9.56 11.59 13.33
CA HIS A 20 8.61 12.36 14.12
C HIS A 20 7.93 11.58 15.25
N GLY A 21 8.40 10.37 15.57
CA GLY A 21 7.93 9.58 16.72
C GLY A 21 6.63 8.82 16.48
N ALA A 22 6.24 8.57 15.22
CA ALA A 22 5.08 7.72 14.93
C ALA A 22 5.29 6.31 15.53
N ARG A 23 4.36 5.87 16.38
CA ARG A 23 4.45 4.57 17.08
C ARG A 23 4.16 3.38 16.17
N LYS A 24 3.22 3.53 15.25
CA LYS A 24 2.81 2.53 14.27
C LYS A 24 2.48 3.24 12.97
N ILE A 25 2.90 2.66 11.85
CA ILE A 25 2.67 3.22 10.53
C ILE A 25 2.06 2.13 9.67
N TYR A 26 0.91 2.43 9.07
CA TYR A 26 0.23 1.53 8.14
C TYR A 26 0.19 2.21 6.77
N ALA A 27 0.45 1.44 5.73
CA ALA A 27 0.37 1.91 4.35
C ALA A 27 -0.87 1.32 3.69
N ALA A 28 -1.55 2.10 2.86
CA ALA A 28 -2.65 1.61 2.04
C ALA A 28 -2.57 2.19 0.63
N CYS A 29 -2.96 1.40 -0.37
CA CYS A 29 -3.15 1.88 -1.74
C CYS A 29 -4.30 1.22 -2.47
N ILE A 30 -4.78 1.87 -3.54
CA ILE A 30 -5.78 1.26 -4.41
C ILE A 30 -5.05 0.25 -5.30
N HIS A 31 -4.11 0.70 -6.12
CA HIS A 31 -3.41 -0.12 -7.10
C HIS A 31 -2.01 -0.53 -6.62
N ALA A 32 -1.87 -1.77 -6.18
CA ALA A 32 -0.60 -2.33 -5.75
C ALA A 32 0.21 -2.89 -6.93
N VAL A 33 0.86 -2.00 -7.69
CA VAL A 33 1.76 -2.39 -8.79
C VAL A 33 3.00 -3.14 -8.27
N LEU A 34 3.56 -2.70 -7.14
CA LEU A 34 4.64 -3.34 -6.39
C LEU A 34 5.79 -3.87 -7.27
N ALA A 35 6.38 -3.00 -8.08
CA ALA A 35 7.44 -3.39 -9.00
C ALA A 35 8.74 -3.79 -8.26
N GLY A 36 9.32 -4.92 -8.65
CA GLY A 36 10.59 -5.40 -8.09
C GLY A 36 10.48 -5.75 -6.61
N ASP A 37 11.30 -5.10 -5.78
CA ASP A 37 11.37 -5.30 -4.33
C ASP A 37 10.56 -4.28 -3.53
N ALA A 38 9.63 -3.55 -4.17
CA ALA A 38 8.85 -2.47 -3.56
C ALA A 38 8.16 -2.88 -2.25
N LEU A 39 7.53 -4.06 -2.21
CA LEU A 39 6.84 -4.55 -1.00
C LEU A 39 7.82 -4.73 0.17
N GLU A 40 8.98 -5.32 -0.10
CA GLU A 40 10.04 -5.53 0.89
C GLU A 40 10.64 -4.21 1.36
N LYS A 41 10.88 -3.26 0.44
CA LYS A 41 11.36 -1.91 0.77
C LYS A 41 10.44 -1.18 1.75
N VAL A 42 9.13 -1.18 1.48
CA VAL A 42 8.14 -0.50 2.33
C VAL A 42 8.03 -1.18 3.70
N ARG A 43 8.04 -2.52 3.75
CA ARG A 43 8.12 -3.28 5.02
C ARG A 43 9.39 -2.93 5.80
N LYS A 44 10.56 -2.91 5.16
CA LYS A 44 11.86 -2.57 5.78
C LYS A 44 11.95 -1.13 6.26
N ALA A 45 11.30 -0.18 5.57
CA ALA A 45 11.18 1.20 6.05
C ALA A 45 10.43 1.26 7.40
N GLY A 46 9.54 0.30 7.62
CA GLY A 46 8.84 0.06 8.87
C GLY A 46 7.37 0.40 8.84
N ALA A 47 6.72 0.13 7.73
CA ALA A 47 5.30 -0.13 7.75
C ALA A 47 5.02 -1.39 8.58
N GLU A 48 4.09 -1.29 9.52
CA GLU A 48 3.58 -2.40 10.33
C GLU A 48 2.80 -3.38 9.45
N ASP A 49 1.95 -2.83 8.57
CA ASP A 49 1.22 -3.61 7.57
C ASP A 49 0.93 -2.72 6.35
N ILE A 50 0.69 -3.38 5.22
CA ILE A 50 0.41 -2.75 3.94
C ILE A 50 -0.88 -3.37 3.41
N PHE A 51 -1.85 -2.53 3.07
CA PHE A 51 -3.15 -2.93 2.56
C PHE A 51 -3.30 -2.47 1.11
N ALA A 52 -3.80 -3.35 0.27
CA ALA A 52 -4.18 -2.99 -1.09
C ALA A 52 -5.59 -3.47 -1.41
N THR A 53 -6.15 -2.90 -2.45
CA THR A 53 -7.34 -3.49 -3.07
C THR A 53 -6.96 -4.60 -4.05
N ASP A 54 -7.94 -5.42 -4.43
CA ASP A 54 -7.83 -6.45 -5.48
C ASP A 54 -7.89 -5.88 -6.91
N THR A 55 -7.72 -4.57 -7.11
CA THR A 55 -7.61 -3.98 -8.46
C THR A 55 -6.39 -4.47 -9.24
N ILE A 56 -5.34 -4.88 -8.52
CA ILE A 56 -4.21 -5.67 -9.04
C ILE A 56 -3.94 -6.75 -7.99
N GLU A 57 -4.15 -8.01 -8.37
CA GLU A 57 -4.04 -9.15 -7.44
C GLU A 57 -2.61 -9.31 -6.89
N HIS A 58 -2.50 -9.38 -5.57
CA HIS A 58 -1.25 -9.55 -4.83
C HIS A 58 -1.53 -10.11 -3.42
N GLU A 59 -0.52 -10.67 -2.74
CA GLU A 59 -0.63 -11.21 -1.37
C GLU A 59 -1.22 -10.23 -0.32
N ILE A 60 -1.16 -8.92 -0.59
CA ILE A 60 -1.63 -7.85 0.31
C ILE A 60 -3.02 -7.29 -0.08
N SER A 61 -3.67 -7.89 -1.09
CA SER A 61 -4.99 -7.48 -1.59
C SER A 61 -6.07 -7.92 -0.61
N LYS A 62 -6.25 -7.12 0.44
CA LYS A 62 -7.11 -7.43 1.59
C LYS A 62 -8.51 -6.83 1.46
N VAL A 63 -8.71 -5.96 0.45
CA VAL A 63 -9.96 -5.20 0.28
C VAL A 63 -10.47 -5.42 -1.15
N SER A 64 -11.69 -5.93 -1.29
CA SER A 64 -12.28 -6.10 -2.62
C SER A 64 -12.94 -4.83 -3.14
N VAL A 65 -12.69 -4.44 -4.38
CA VAL A 65 -13.45 -3.40 -5.10
C VAL A 65 -14.68 -3.94 -5.81
N ALA A 66 -14.88 -5.27 -5.85
CA ALA A 66 -15.98 -5.88 -6.59
C ALA A 66 -17.36 -5.31 -6.25
N PRO A 67 -17.73 -5.05 -4.97
CA PRO A 67 -19.03 -4.46 -4.65
C PRO A 67 -19.21 -3.06 -5.25
N ILE A 68 -18.17 -2.23 -5.19
CA ILE A 68 -18.20 -0.84 -5.69
C ILE A 68 -18.30 -0.81 -7.22
N ILE A 69 -17.61 -1.73 -7.90
CA ILE A 69 -17.72 -1.85 -9.36
C ILE A 69 -19.10 -2.36 -9.75
N ALA A 70 -19.62 -3.38 -9.07
CA ALA A 70 -20.94 -3.94 -9.33
C ALA A 70 -22.05 -2.87 -9.21
N ASP A 71 -21.98 -2.02 -8.19
CA ASP A 71 -22.91 -0.91 -7.99
C ASP A 71 -22.79 0.17 -9.09
N ALA A 72 -21.61 0.36 -9.68
CA ALA A 72 -21.38 1.40 -10.70
C ALA A 72 -21.80 1.00 -12.12
N ILE A 73 -21.92 -0.31 -12.39
CA ILE A 73 -22.31 -0.84 -13.71
C ILE A 73 -23.75 -1.37 -13.74
N HIS A 74 -24.49 -1.20 -12.64
CA HIS A 74 -25.92 -1.51 -12.53
C HIS A 74 -26.75 -0.27 -12.88
#